data_AF-A0A847W4S9-F1
#
_entry.id   AF-A0A847W4S9-F1
#
_cell.length_a   1.000
_cell.length_b   1.000
_cell.length_c   1.000
_cell.angle_alpha   90.00
_cell.angle_beta   90.00
_cell.angle_gamma   90.00
#
_symmetry.space_group_name_H-M   'P 1'
#
loop_
_entity.id
_entity.type
_entity.pdbx_description
1 polymer ?
#
loop_
_entity_poly.entity_id
_entity_poly.type
_entity_poly.pdbx_seq_one_letter_code
_entity_poly.pdbx_strand_id
1 'polypeptide(L)' 'MKVKYLGVTNIALNHGQVFEVKSIEKGWYRINTNIPNDVTGEPEDYLFPAKLFEIIEDE' A
#
# COMPACT_ATOMS: atom_id res chain seq x y z
N MET A 1 10.46 5.77 -0.76
CA MET A 1 9.35 6.07 -1.71
C MET A 1 8.01 6.04 -0.99
N LYS A 2 7.27 7.16 -1.03
CA LYS A 2 5.90 7.28 -0.51
C LYS A 2 4.90 7.44 -1.64
N VAL A 3 3.75 6.81 -1.51
CA VAL A 3 2.71 6.77 -2.53
C VAL A 3 1.33 7.03 -1.95
N LYS A 4 0.46 7.70 -2.70
CA LYS A 4 -0.94 7.95 -2.34
C LYS A 4 -1.86 7.03 -3.12
N TYR A 5 -2.79 6.36 -2.44
CA TYR A 5 -3.74 5.45 -3.09
C TYR A 5 -4.84 6.23 -3.81
N LEU A 6 -5.02 5.95 -5.11
CA LEU A 6 -6.02 6.58 -5.98
C LEU A 6 -7.26 5.70 -6.20
N GLY A 7 -7.22 4.43 -5.81
CA GLY A 7 -8.34 3.50 -5.99
C GLY A 7 -9.53 3.79 -5.05
N VAL A 8 -10.64 3.07 -5.26
CA VAL A 8 -11.82 3.15 -4.38
C VAL A 8 -11.47 2.55 -3.02
N THR A 9 -11.87 3.23 -1.95
CA THR A 9 -11.75 2.71 -0.57
C THR A 9 -12.29 1.30 -0.47
N ASN A 10 -11.50 0.42 0.15
CA ASN A 10 -11.86 -0.95 0.42
C ASN A 10 -11.37 -1.36 1.82
N ILE A 11 -11.53 -2.63 2.16
CA ILE A 11 -11.16 -3.17 3.47
C ILE A 11 -9.65 -3.04 3.78
N ALA A 12 -8.80 -3.07 2.76
CA ALA A 12 -7.34 -3.01 2.91
C ALA A 12 -6.79 -1.59 2.84
N LEU A 13 -7.33 -0.72 1.98
CA LEU A 13 -6.80 0.60 1.67
C LEU A 13 -7.91 1.66 1.56
N ASN A 14 -7.68 2.84 2.12
CA ASN A 14 -8.58 3.99 1.97
C ASN A 14 -8.13 4.91 0.82
N HIS A 15 -9.08 5.41 0.03
CA HIS A 15 -8.81 6.39 -1.02
C HIS A 15 -8.12 7.62 -0.42
N GLY A 16 -7.03 8.05 -1.06
CA GLY A 16 -6.25 9.22 -0.67
C GLY A 16 -5.29 9.00 0.50
N GLN A 17 -5.28 7.82 1.13
CA GLN A 17 -4.31 7.48 2.17
C GLN A 17 -2.90 7.36 1.57
N VAL A 18 -1.91 7.81 2.34
CA VAL A 18 -0.49 7.75 1.99
C VAL A 18 0.13 6.51 2.62
N PHE A 19 0.95 5.82 1.84
CA PHE A 19 1.64 4.60 2.22
C PHE A 19 3.13 4.69 1.90
N GLU A 20 3.92 4.03 2.72
CA GLU A 20 5.33 3.76 2.42
C GLU A 20 5.44 2.45 1.64
N VAL A 21 6.23 2.45 0.56
CA VAL A 21 6.46 1.24 -0.25
C VAL A 21 7.59 0.42 0.36
N LYS A 22 7.28 -0.79 0.84
CA LYS A 22 8.27 -1.69 1.45
C LYS A 22 9.23 -2.25 0.42
N SER A 23 8.70 -2.64 -0.74
CA SER A 23 9.47 -3.19 -1.86
C SER A 23 8.69 -3.06 -3.17
N ILE A 24 9.42 -3.15 -4.29
CA ILE A 24 8.84 -3.22 -5.63
C ILE A 24 9.14 -4.60 -6.22
N GLU A 25 8.10 -5.36 -6.53
CA GLU A 25 8.21 -6.72 -7.07
C GLU A 25 7.46 -6.81 -8.40
N LYS A 26 8.18 -7.09 -9.49
CA LYS A 26 7.60 -7.18 -10.85
C LYS A 26 6.73 -5.97 -11.23
N GLY A 27 7.11 -4.78 -10.77
CA GLY A 27 6.37 -3.52 -11.02
C GLY A 27 5.15 -3.31 -10.11
N TRP A 28 4.97 -4.12 -9.07
CA TRP A 28 3.92 -3.97 -8.06
C TRP A 28 4.54 -3.48 -6.76
N TYR A 29 3.76 -2.71 -5.99
CA TYR A 29 4.19 -2.16 -4.71
C TYR A 29 3.73 -3.06 -3.58
N ARG A 30 4.66 -3.44 -2.70
CA ARG A 30 4.34 -4.11 -1.44
C ARG A 30 4.00 -3.05 -0.39
N ILE A 31 2.77 -3.08 0.10
CA ILE A 31 2.20 -2.08 1.02
C ILE A 31 1.64 -2.78 2.26
N ASN A 32 1.95 -2.26 3.45
CA ASN A 32 1.23 -2.60 4.68
C ASN A 32 -0.20 -2.04 4.59
N THR A 33 -1.19 -2.91 4.76
CA THR A 33 -2.62 -2.59 4.65
C THR A 33 -3.20 -2.16 6.00
N ASN A 34 -4.46 -1.74 6.01
CA ASN A 34 -5.20 -1.45 7.23
C ASN A 34 -5.75 -2.72 7.92
N ILE A 35 -5.41 -3.91 7.41
CA ILE A 35 -5.84 -5.19 7.97
C ILE A 35 -4.75 -5.69 8.93
N PRO A 36 -5.06 -5.93 10.21
CA PRO A 36 -4.13 -6.57 11.12
C PRO A 36 -4.02 -8.07 10.85
N ASN A 37 -2.82 -8.62 11.01
CA ASN A 37 -2.61 -10.05 10.99
C ASN A 37 -3.17 -10.68 12.27
N ASP A 38 -3.96 -11.75 12.14
CA ASP A 38 -4.64 -12.38 13.29
C ASP A 38 -3.67 -13.02 14.32
N VAL A 39 -2.41 -13.27 13.93
CA VAL A 39 -1.42 -13.91 14.81
C VAL A 39 -0.49 -12.87 15.44
N THR A 40 0.02 -11.92 14.65
CA THR A 40 1.01 -10.94 15.13
C THR A 40 0.38 -9.61 15.57
N GLY A 41 -0.83 -9.30 15.11
CA GLY A 41 -1.49 -8.01 15.29
C GLY A 41 -0.90 -6.87 14.45
N GLU A 42 0.18 -7.12 13.69
CA GLU A 42 0.81 -6.14 12.82
C GLU A 42 0.04 -6.00 11.49
N PRO A 43 0.13 -4.85 10.81
CA PRO A 43 -0.43 -4.68 9.47
C PRO A 43 0.03 -5.77 8.49
N GLU A 44 -0.91 -6.44 7.84
CA GLU A 44 -0.59 -7.38 6.75
C GLU A 44 -0.09 -6.63 5.52
N ASP A 45 0.94 -7.15 4.86
CA ASP A 45 1.40 -6.63 3.58
C ASP A 45 0.95 -7.46 2.38
N TYR A 46 0.59 -6.75 1.32
CA TYR A 46 0.19 -7.34 0.04
C TYR A 46 0.80 -6.56 -1.13
N LEU A 47 0.82 -7.21 -2.30
CA LEU A 47 1.23 -6.58 -3.55
C LEU A 47 0.04 -5.90 -4.22
N PHE A 48 0.21 -4.63 -4.56
CA PHE A 48 -0.77 -3.85 -5.29
C PHE A 48 -0.19 -3.34 -6.62
N PRO A 49 -0.99 -3.28 -7.69
CA PRO A 49 -0.55 -2.69 -8.94
C PRO A 49 -0.13 -1.22 -8.76
N ALA A 50 1.06 -0.83 -9.22
CA ALA A 50 1.58 0.53 -9.09
C ALA A 50 0.63 1.60 -9.69
N LYS A 51 -0.11 1.26 -10.75
CA LYS A 51 -1.11 2.13 -11.40
C LYS A 51 -2.25 2.60 -10.49
N LEU A 52 -2.42 2.00 -9.32
CA LEU A 52 -3.41 2.43 -8.32
C LEU A 52 -2.89 3.55 -7.43
N PHE A 53 -1.66 4.01 -7.63
CA PHE A 53 -1.02 4.97 -6.76
C PHE A 53 -0.39 6.13 -7.52
N GLU A 54 -0.27 7.26 -6.83
CA GLU A 54 0.50 8.44 -7.21
C GLU A 54 1.76 8.50 -6.33
N ILE A 55 2.94 8.64 -6.93
CA ILE A 55 4.19 8.85 -6.16
C ILE A 55 4.18 10.29 -5.64
N ILE A 56 4.28 10.45 -4.32
CA ILE A 56 4.32 11.78 -3.68
C ILE A 56 5.73 12.16 -3.22
N GLU A 57 6.59 11.16 -3.01
CA GLU A 57 7.99 11.34 -2.60
C GLU A 57 8.80 10.15 -3.12
N ASP A 58 9.79 10.45 -3.97
CA ASP A 58 10.78 9.51 -4.48
C ASP A 58 12.12 9.98 -3.91
N GLU A 59 12.79 9.11 -3.14
CA GLU A 59 14.03 9.45 -2.41
C GLU A 59 15.21 8.77 -3.11
#